data_AF-A0A9W7YSG1-F1
#
_entry.id   AF-A0A9W7YSG1-F1
#
_cell.length_a   1.000
_cell.length_b   1.000
_cell.length_c   1.000
_cell.angle_alpha   90.00
_cell.angle_beta   90.00
_cell.angle_gamma   90.00
#
_symmetry.space_group_name_H-M   'P 1'
#
loop_
_entity.id
_entity.type
_entity.pdbx_description
1 polymer ?
#
loop_
_entity_poly.entity_id
_entity_poly.type
_entity_poly.pdbx_seq_one_letter_code
_entity_poly.pdbx_strand_id
1 'polypeptide(L)'
;MSHMSASGVERNRLLAMATHTIGRTVCLTVLPVTFVVAWCSVPLRTNVVWTTGESNEKLNFWFFLVFYYGAYNAVALALVTQIFRVYSLTWWPRGMSGVLANVTSWVFTTMLGALVYVLDTGVERMPMTWTSLTLLTLLLPVVVSFGIIQRHHQHTSHDEQRPLMATSTAWRTPASYRRFVWFCSTFLLWYAALAAGEWLASVYIDTLPHTTSDEFFYVYTWIAIVNILSLAAGWVVSAKVRSWPLQYVYTLYFFTTYFIFYRNLFARLENPEQVVLLQASASVGIALVYPLRMARWVYCILAFVCRWGDDYPYEAYVRHLGRAFFLRNKAENATVLGFVCWVTILHYGPNRLHYPYFRFEQYGDVSYEYSLTVRASIYAWMSEFVASRIVRFIFRRVYKLNISADAVHDFCRYPHVVAAMVLVTIHVLQNILFAMIRLDFG
;
A
#
# COMPACT_ATOMS: atom_id res chain seq x y z
N MET A 1 -11.40 -33.75 -17.40
CA MET A 1 -10.05 -33.13 -17.30
C MET A 1 -9.90 -32.21 -18.49
N SER A 2 -9.53 -30.94 -18.45
CA SER A 2 -9.28 -29.97 -17.38
C SER A 2 -8.97 -28.66 -18.11
N HIS A 3 -9.95 -27.82 -18.43
CA HIS A 3 -9.65 -26.41 -18.75
C HIS A 3 -9.43 -25.66 -17.43
N MET A 4 -8.34 -26.00 -16.74
CA MET A 4 -7.77 -25.10 -15.74
C MET A 4 -7.22 -23.92 -16.53
N SER A 5 -7.93 -22.79 -16.51
CA SER A 5 -7.42 -21.55 -17.10
C SER A 5 -6.02 -21.28 -16.53
N ALA A 6 -5.10 -20.74 -17.34
CA ALA A 6 -3.73 -20.44 -16.90
C ALA A 6 -3.69 -19.67 -15.57
N SER A 7 -4.70 -18.81 -15.34
CA SER A 7 -4.91 -18.08 -14.09
C SER A 7 -5.14 -18.95 -12.84
N GLY A 8 -5.74 -20.14 -13.01
CA GLY A 8 -5.95 -21.12 -11.94
C GLY A 8 -4.69 -21.88 -11.57
N VAL A 9 -3.85 -22.22 -12.56
CA VAL A 9 -2.55 -22.88 -12.36
C VAL A 9 -1.60 -21.98 -11.57
N GLU A 10 -1.49 -20.72 -11.99
CA GLU A 10 -0.59 -19.74 -11.37
C GLU A 10 -1.02 -19.36 -9.95
N ARG A 11 -2.34 -19.24 -9.71
CA ARG A 11 -2.92 -19.06 -8.37
C ARG A 11 -2.59 -20.21 -7.42
N ASN A 12 -2.67 -21.45 -7.91
CA ASN A 12 -2.32 -22.63 -7.11
C ASN A 12 -0.83 -22.65 -6.78
N ARG A 13 0.04 -22.14 -7.66
CA ARG A 13 1.49 -22.02 -7.40
C ARG A 13 1.81 -20.95 -6.35
N LEU A 14 1.19 -19.77 -6.43
CA LEU A 14 1.36 -18.72 -5.42
C LEU A 14 0.87 -19.17 -4.04
N LEU A 15 -0.28 -19.85 -4.00
CA LEU A 15 -0.81 -20.43 -2.77
C LEU A 15 0.16 -21.50 -2.21
N ALA A 16 0.63 -22.42 -3.05
CA ALA A 16 1.58 -23.45 -2.64
C ALA A 16 2.86 -22.83 -2.05
N MET A 17 3.42 -21.80 -2.70
CA MET A 17 4.56 -21.06 -2.15
C MET A 17 4.23 -20.39 -0.82
N ALA A 18 3.07 -19.75 -0.69
CA ALA A 18 2.65 -19.06 0.54
C ALA A 18 2.40 -20.00 1.73
N THR A 19 2.17 -21.30 1.50
CA THR A 19 2.00 -22.30 2.57
C THR A 19 3.33 -22.74 3.19
N HIS A 20 4.41 -22.75 2.40
CA HIS A 20 5.74 -23.14 2.88
C HIS A 20 6.46 -21.95 3.56
N THR A 21 7.21 -22.18 4.64
CA THR A 21 7.81 -21.08 5.42
C THR A 21 8.77 -20.20 4.58
N ILE A 22 9.66 -20.84 3.82
CA ILE A 22 10.60 -20.15 2.92
C ILE A 22 9.85 -19.55 1.73
N GLY A 23 8.98 -20.34 1.10
CA GLY A 23 8.19 -19.91 -0.05
C GLY A 23 7.32 -18.70 0.25
N ARG A 24 6.79 -18.58 1.47
CA ARG A 24 6.00 -17.43 1.94
C ARG A 24 6.83 -16.17 2.10
N THR A 25 8.09 -16.29 2.53
CA THR A 25 8.99 -15.12 2.59
C THR A 25 9.40 -14.70 1.19
N VAL A 26 9.71 -15.65 0.31
CA VAL A 26 9.99 -15.34 -1.09
C VAL A 26 8.78 -14.68 -1.75
N CYS A 27 7.60 -15.28 -1.64
CA CYS A 27 6.38 -14.82 -2.31
C CYS A 27 5.85 -13.48 -1.76
N LEU A 28 5.80 -13.28 -0.44
CA LEU A 28 5.17 -12.10 0.16
C LEU A 28 6.13 -10.95 0.47
N THR A 29 7.43 -11.16 0.32
CA THR A 29 8.45 -10.17 0.70
C THR A 29 9.47 -9.96 -0.41
N VAL A 30 10.16 -11.01 -0.84
CA VAL A 30 11.24 -10.87 -1.84
C VAL A 30 10.67 -10.56 -3.22
N LEU A 31 9.67 -11.31 -3.70
CA LEU A 31 9.07 -11.14 -5.02
C LEU A 31 8.55 -9.71 -5.24
N PRO A 32 7.69 -9.14 -4.36
CA PRO A 32 7.25 -7.76 -4.49
C PRO A 32 8.41 -6.76 -4.60
N VAL A 33 9.42 -6.91 -3.74
CA VAL A 33 10.57 -6.01 -3.72
C VAL A 33 11.39 -6.13 -5.00
N THR A 34 11.70 -7.35 -5.44
CA THR A 34 12.45 -7.58 -6.68
C THR A 34 11.73 -7.02 -7.90
N PHE A 35 10.40 -7.06 -7.93
CA PHE A 35 9.62 -6.46 -9.01
C PHE A 35 9.78 -4.94 -9.03
N VAL A 36 9.65 -4.28 -7.87
CA VAL A 36 9.79 -2.81 -7.76
C VAL A 36 11.22 -2.38 -8.08
N VAL A 37 12.20 -3.10 -7.57
CA VAL A 37 13.62 -2.87 -7.82
C VAL A 37 13.94 -3.02 -9.30
N ALA A 38 13.45 -4.09 -9.94
CA ALA A 38 13.61 -4.28 -11.37
C ALA A 38 12.99 -3.10 -12.16
N TRP A 39 11.78 -2.69 -11.80
CA TRP A 39 11.09 -1.55 -12.42
C TRP A 39 11.87 -0.23 -12.30
N CYS A 40 12.36 0.11 -11.10
CA CYS A 40 13.09 1.36 -10.89
C CYS A 40 14.56 1.32 -11.36
N SER A 41 15.11 0.13 -11.62
CA SER A 41 16.47 -0.05 -12.15
C SER A 41 16.58 0.20 -13.65
N VAL A 42 15.46 0.16 -14.39
CA VAL A 42 15.47 0.38 -15.84
C VAL A 42 15.89 1.83 -16.13
N PRO A 43 16.94 2.07 -16.93
CA PRO A 43 17.39 3.41 -17.25
C PRO A 43 16.28 4.23 -17.90
N LEU A 44 15.96 5.37 -17.32
CA LEU A 44 15.05 6.36 -17.90
C LEU A 44 15.73 6.95 -19.13
N ARG A 45 15.07 6.89 -20.29
CA ARG A 45 15.61 7.49 -21.51
C ARG A 45 15.60 9.02 -21.36
N THR A 46 16.74 9.64 -21.63
CA THR A 46 16.89 11.10 -21.66
C THR A 46 17.18 11.57 -23.09
N ASN A 47 16.70 12.76 -23.41
CA ASN A 47 17.03 13.53 -24.60
C ASN A 47 17.96 14.66 -24.16
N VAL A 48 19.10 14.83 -24.84
CA VAL A 48 20.00 15.96 -24.59
C VAL A 48 19.45 17.18 -25.30
N VAL A 49 19.04 18.20 -24.55
CA VAL A 49 18.59 19.48 -25.10
C VAL A 49 19.69 20.52 -24.86
N TRP A 50 20.19 21.10 -25.94
CA TRP A 50 21.20 22.15 -25.89
C TRP A 50 20.53 23.51 -25.73
N THR A 51 20.74 24.15 -24.58
CA THR A 51 20.26 25.51 -24.30
C THR A 51 21.44 26.38 -23.92
N THR A 52 21.71 27.45 -24.68
CA THR A 52 22.68 28.52 -24.32
C THR A 52 24.03 28.01 -23.81
N GLY A 53 24.60 26.99 -24.46
CA GLY A 53 25.94 26.46 -24.12
C GLY A 53 25.98 25.40 -23.00
N GLU A 54 24.86 25.11 -22.34
CA GLU A 54 24.73 24.01 -21.37
C GLU A 54 23.87 22.87 -21.94
N SER A 55 24.34 21.63 -21.79
CA SER A 55 23.59 20.43 -22.12
C SER A 55 22.69 20.06 -20.94
N ASN A 56 21.38 20.23 -21.10
CA ASN A 56 20.39 19.77 -20.12
C ASN A 56 19.82 18.42 -20.55
N GLU A 57 20.01 17.40 -19.71
CA GLU A 57 19.38 16.09 -19.92
C GLU A 57 17.93 16.13 -19.49
N LYS A 58 17.01 16.06 -20.46
CA LYS A 58 15.58 16.04 -20.20
C LYS A 58 15.01 14.66 -20.39
N LEU A 59 14.00 14.29 -19.61
CA LEU A 59 13.40 12.98 -19.64
C LEU A 59 12.54 12.78 -20.91
N ASN A 60 12.65 11.62 -21.54
CA ASN A 60 11.80 11.26 -22.66
C ASN A 60 10.38 10.96 -22.18
N PHE A 61 9.44 11.83 -22.55
CA PHE A 61 8.05 11.75 -22.12
C PHE A 61 7.38 10.41 -22.48
N TRP A 62 7.53 9.93 -23.71
CA TRP A 62 6.87 8.71 -24.17
C TRP A 62 7.38 7.46 -23.46
N PHE A 63 8.68 7.40 -23.20
CA PHE A 63 9.26 6.33 -22.40
C PHE A 63 8.70 6.34 -20.97
N PHE A 64 8.65 7.50 -20.34
CA PHE A 64 8.05 7.65 -19.02
C PHE A 64 6.58 7.24 -19.00
N LEU A 65 5.78 7.74 -19.95
CA LEU A 65 4.35 7.51 -19.99
C LEU A 65 4.02 6.01 -20.15
N VAL A 66 4.67 5.33 -21.09
CA VAL A 66 4.35 3.93 -21.43
C VAL A 66 5.01 2.95 -20.45
N PHE A 67 6.29 3.14 -20.14
CA PHE A 67 7.02 2.21 -19.29
C PHE A 67 6.84 2.55 -17.81
N TYR A 68 7.26 3.75 -17.40
CA TYR A 68 7.36 4.08 -15.98
C TYR A 68 5.97 4.27 -15.34
N TYR A 69 5.20 5.24 -15.84
CA TYR A 69 3.81 5.49 -15.44
C TYR A 69 2.89 4.32 -15.81
N GLY A 70 3.01 3.82 -17.04
CA GLY A 70 2.18 2.71 -17.53
C GLY A 70 2.31 1.45 -16.67
N ALA A 71 3.51 1.03 -16.28
CA ALA A 71 3.68 -0.13 -15.41
C ALA A 71 3.12 0.12 -14.00
N TYR A 72 3.34 1.32 -13.44
CA TYR A 72 2.76 1.72 -12.15
C TYR A 72 1.22 1.62 -12.16
N ASN A 73 0.58 2.20 -13.17
CA ASN A 73 -0.88 2.19 -13.30
C ASN A 73 -1.43 0.78 -13.62
N ALA A 74 -0.70 -0.04 -14.38
CA ALA A 74 -1.09 -1.43 -14.64
C ALA A 74 -1.13 -2.28 -13.35
N VAL A 75 -0.15 -2.09 -12.45
CA VAL A 75 -0.16 -2.75 -11.13
C VAL A 75 -1.33 -2.25 -10.29
N ALA A 76 -1.62 -0.95 -10.31
CA ALA A 76 -2.74 -0.36 -9.58
C ALA A 76 -4.09 -0.95 -10.05
N LEU A 77 -4.31 -1.07 -11.36
CA LEU A 77 -5.50 -1.69 -11.95
C LEU A 77 -5.62 -3.18 -11.60
N ALA A 78 -4.50 -3.91 -11.64
CA ALA A 78 -4.45 -5.30 -11.21
C ALA A 78 -4.82 -5.44 -9.72
N LEU A 79 -4.30 -4.55 -8.87
CA LEU A 79 -4.60 -4.51 -7.45
C LEU A 79 -6.09 -4.27 -7.17
N VAL A 80 -6.68 -3.22 -7.77
CA VAL A 80 -8.11 -2.93 -7.60
C VAL A 80 -8.96 -4.10 -8.08
N THR A 81 -8.62 -4.69 -9.22
CA THR A 81 -9.30 -5.90 -9.72
C THR A 81 -9.25 -7.05 -8.72
N GLN A 82 -8.12 -7.29 -8.04
CA GLN A 82 -8.04 -8.32 -7.01
C GLN A 82 -8.82 -7.95 -5.75
N ILE A 83 -8.86 -6.68 -5.34
CA ILE A 83 -9.66 -6.24 -4.18
C ILE A 83 -11.15 -6.45 -4.44
N PHE A 84 -11.63 -6.11 -5.64
CA PHE A 84 -13.01 -6.39 -6.05
C PHE A 84 -13.32 -7.89 -6.03
N ARG A 85 -12.37 -8.75 -6.46
CA ARG A 85 -12.51 -10.21 -6.33
C ARG A 85 -12.53 -10.68 -4.88
N VAL A 86 -11.72 -10.10 -3.99
CA VAL A 86 -11.76 -10.36 -2.54
C VAL A 86 -13.11 -9.95 -1.95
N TYR A 87 -13.73 -8.89 -2.49
CA TYR A 87 -15.09 -8.48 -2.15
C TYR A 87 -16.18 -9.28 -2.89
N SER A 88 -15.81 -10.28 -3.70
CA SER A 88 -16.73 -11.10 -4.51
C SER A 88 -17.55 -10.34 -5.55
N LEU A 89 -17.03 -9.22 -6.06
CA LEU A 89 -17.67 -8.40 -7.09
C LEU A 89 -16.83 -8.34 -8.38
N THR A 90 -17.50 -8.42 -9.53
CA THR A 90 -16.90 -8.16 -10.84
C THR A 90 -17.30 -6.78 -11.31
N TRP A 91 -16.31 -5.94 -11.63
CA TRP A 91 -16.55 -4.55 -12.03
C TRP A 91 -16.66 -4.35 -13.55
N TRP A 92 -16.43 -5.39 -14.35
CA TRP A 92 -16.47 -5.30 -15.82
C TRP A 92 -17.76 -5.91 -16.41
N PRO A 93 -18.17 -5.51 -17.64
CA PRO A 93 -19.35 -6.05 -18.32
C PRO A 93 -19.26 -7.55 -18.62
N ARG A 94 -20.41 -8.23 -18.71
CA ARG A 94 -20.48 -9.69 -18.97
C ARG A 94 -19.80 -10.14 -20.27
N GLY A 95 -19.70 -9.26 -21.28
CA GLY A 95 -19.04 -9.56 -22.56
C GLY A 95 -17.51 -9.36 -22.54
N MET A 96 -16.95 -8.85 -21.45
CA MET A 96 -15.53 -8.51 -21.34
C MET A 96 -14.83 -9.42 -20.32
N SER A 97 -13.57 -9.77 -20.55
CA SER A 97 -12.75 -10.44 -19.54
C SER A 97 -12.12 -9.40 -18.60
N GLY A 98 -11.80 -9.78 -17.36
CA GLY A 98 -11.13 -8.86 -16.43
C GLY A 98 -9.75 -8.40 -16.90
N VAL A 99 -9.06 -9.20 -17.74
CA VAL A 99 -7.79 -8.79 -18.37
C VAL A 99 -8.05 -7.70 -19.41
N LEU A 100 -9.04 -7.91 -20.28
CA LEU A 100 -9.41 -6.94 -21.29
C LEU A 100 -9.87 -5.62 -20.65
N ALA A 101 -10.63 -5.68 -19.56
CA ALA A 101 -11.04 -4.51 -18.79
C ALA A 101 -9.84 -3.70 -18.28
N ASN A 102 -8.86 -4.38 -17.66
CA ASN A 102 -7.63 -3.74 -17.20
C ASN A 102 -6.83 -3.12 -18.35
N VAL A 103 -6.70 -3.82 -19.49
CA VAL A 103 -5.98 -3.30 -20.66
C VAL A 103 -6.69 -2.09 -21.25
N THR A 104 -8.02 -2.12 -21.37
CA THR A 104 -8.80 -0.98 -21.87
C THR A 104 -8.70 0.24 -20.96
N SER A 105 -8.78 0.03 -19.63
CA SER A 105 -8.59 1.11 -18.66
C SER A 105 -7.17 1.65 -18.71
N TRP A 106 -6.18 0.77 -18.82
CA TRP A 106 -4.78 1.16 -18.96
C TRP A 106 -4.57 2.05 -20.20
N VAL A 107 -4.98 1.60 -21.39
CA VAL A 107 -4.86 2.37 -22.63
C VAL A 107 -5.58 3.72 -22.52
N PHE A 108 -6.82 3.73 -22.02
CA PHE A 108 -7.58 4.97 -21.84
C PHE A 108 -6.83 6.01 -21.00
N THR A 109 -6.12 5.54 -19.98
CA THR A 109 -5.49 6.43 -19.00
C THR A 109 -4.10 6.84 -19.45
N THR A 110 -3.38 5.98 -20.16
CA THR A 110 -2.17 6.36 -20.92
C THR A 110 -2.51 7.41 -21.99
N MET A 111 -3.65 7.27 -22.69
CA MET A 111 -4.13 8.28 -23.64
C MET A 111 -4.44 9.62 -22.96
N LEU A 112 -5.09 9.60 -21.78
CA LEU A 112 -5.34 10.82 -21.02
C LEU A 112 -4.03 11.48 -20.55
N GLY A 113 -3.03 10.68 -20.15
CA GLY A 113 -1.70 11.17 -19.82
C GLY A 113 -0.97 11.80 -21.01
N ALA A 114 -1.11 11.22 -22.21
CA ALA A 114 -0.60 11.82 -23.45
C ALA A 114 -1.30 13.16 -23.75
N LEU A 115 -2.61 13.25 -23.52
CA LEU A 115 -3.36 14.49 -23.71
C LEU A 115 -2.87 15.60 -22.76
N VAL A 116 -2.61 15.28 -21.49
CA VAL A 116 -2.06 16.25 -20.51
C VAL A 116 -0.75 16.87 -21.00
N TYR A 117 0.14 16.06 -21.60
CA TYR A 117 1.40 16.55 -22.16
C TYR A 117 1.22 17.37 -23.43
N VAL A 118 0.33 16.95 -24.35
CA VAL A 118 0.07 17.71 -25.59
C VAL A 118 -0.58 19.07 -25.30
N LEU A 119 -1.32 19.20 -24.21
CA LEU A 119 -1.93 20.46 -23.79
C LEU A 119 -0.94 21.45 -23.12
N ASP A 120 0.32 21.05 -22.88
CA ASP A 120 1.41 21.87 -22.33
C ASP A 120 0.99 22.79 -21.17
N THR A 121 0.33 22.22 -20.17
CA THR A 121 -0.24 22.97 -19.04
C THR A 121 0.75 23.17 -17.89
N GLY A 122 1.96 22.62 -17.98
CA GLY A 122 3.01 22.65 -16.94
C GLY A 122 2.76 21.66 -15.79
N VAL A 123 1.56 21.11 -15.68
CA VAL A 123 1.17 20.15 -14.63
C VAL A 123 1.80 18.78 -14.83
N GLU A 124 2.29 18.47 -16.04
CA GLU A 124 2.96 17.21 -16.35
C GLU A 124 4.22 17.01 -15.48
N ARG A 125 4.88 18.10 -15.08
CA ARG A 125 6.11 18.06 -14.27
C ARG A 125 5.86 17.69 -12.80
N MET A 126 4.61 17.74 -12.35
CA MET A 126 4.24 17.42 -10.98
C MET A 126 3.90 15.92 -10.85
N PRO A 127 4.61 15.15 -10.00
CA PRO A 127 4.29 13.74 -9.76
C PRO A 127 2.82 13.51 -9.34
N MET A 128 2.26 14.45 -8.56
CA MET A 128 0.86 14.41 -8.11
C MET A 128 -0.16 14.35 -9.24
N THR A 129 0.14 14.94 -10.39
CA THR A 129 -0.76 14.89 -11.56
C THR A 129 -0.96 13.46 -12.02
N TRP A 130 0.12 12.68 -12.04
CA TRP A 130 0.11 11.29 -12.48
C TRP A 130 -0.49 10.34 -11.44
N THR A 131 -0.24 10.58 -10.15
CA THR A 131 -0.92 9.83 -9.09
C THR A 131 -2.42 10.16 -9.06
N SER A 132 -2.82 11.39 -9.34
CA SER A 132 -4.22 11.80 -9.54
C SER A 132 -4.83 11.18 -10.80
N LEU A 133 -4.07 11.08 -11.90
CA LEU A 133 -4.50 10.36 -13.09
C LEU A 133 -4.77 8.89 -12.76
N THR A 134 -3.86 8.27 -11.99
CA THR A 134 -3.98 6.91 -11.46
C THR A 134 -5.23 6.78 -10.60
N LEU A 135 -5.51 7.73 -9.71
CA LEU A 135 -6.74 7.74 -8.92
C LEU A 135 -7.99 7.72 -9.81
N LEU A 136 -8.02 8.56 -10.86
CA LEU A 136 -9.13 8.58 -11.81
C LEU A 136 -9.33 7.21 -12.47
N THR A 137 -8.25 6.51 -12.82
CA THR A 137 -8.33 5.15 -13.40
C THR A 137 -8.96 4.16 -12.43
N LEU A 138 -8.59 4.26 -11.15
CA LEU A 138 -9.04 3.34 -10.11
C LEU A 138 -10.46 3.64 -9.61
N LEU A 139 -10.99 4.82 -9.91
CA LEU A 139 -12.40 5.15 -9.74
C LEU A 139 -13.29 4.51 -10.82
N LEU A 140 -12.76 4.14 -11.99
CA LEU A 140 -13.55 3.50 -13.05
C LEU A 140 -14.23 2.19 -12.58
N PRO A 141 -13.53 1.23 -11.94
CA PRO A 141 -14.17 0.06 -11.34
C PRO A 141 -15.31 0.40 -10.38
N VAL A 142 -15.16 1.46 -9.58
CA VAL A 142 -16.17 1.91 -8.62
C VAL A 142 -17.41 2.44 -9.35
N VAL A 143 -17.23 3.32 -10.33
CA VAL A 143 -18.31 3.91 -11.13
C VAL A 143 -19.04 2.86 -11.94
N VAL A 144 -18.32 1.96 -12.61
CA VAL A 144 -18.94 0.89 -13.42
C VAL A 144 -19.72 -0.08 -12.52
N SER A 145 -19.15 -0.48 -11.38
CA SER A 145 -19.83 -1.34 -10.41
C SER A 145 -21.09 -0.69 -9.84
N PHE A 146 -21.02 0.62 -9.55
CA PHE A 146 -22.18 1.40 -9.13
C PHE A 146 -23.29 1.38 -10.20
N GLY A 147 -22.93 1.61 -11.47
CA GLY A 147 -23.87 1.55 -12.58
C GLY A 147 -24.50 0.17 -12.78
N ILE A 148 -23.73 -0.91 -12.62
CA ILE A 148 -24.25 -2.29 -12.70
C ILE A 148 -25.29 -2.54 -11.59
N ILE A 149 -24.99 -2.14 -10.35
CA ILE A 149 -25.88 -2.33 -9.20
C ILE A 149 -27.17 -1.51 -9.37
N GLN A 150 -27.06 -0.26 -9.83
CA GLN A 150 -28.21 0.61 -10.06
C GLN A 150 -29.15 0.07 -11.14
N ARG A 151 -28.60 -0.42 -12.27
CA ARG A 151 -29.40 -1.06 -13.33
C ARG A 151 -30.10 -2.30 -12.82
N HIS A 152 -29.42 -3.11 -12.01
CA HIS A 152 -30.03 -4.32 -11.44
C HIS A 152 -31.21 -3.97 -10.51
N HIS A 153 -31.05 -2.94 -9.66
CA HIS A 153 -32.15 -2.44 -8.83
C HIS A 153 -33.36 -1.95 -9.64
N GLN A 154 -33.12 -1.19 -10.71
CA GLN A 154 -34.20 -0.68 -11.57
C GLN A 154 -35.00 -1.81 -12.23
N HIS A 155 -34.34 -2.85 -12.74
CA HIS A 155 -35.03 -3.99 -13.34
C HIS A 155 -35.86 -4.78 -12.32
N THR A 156 -35.32 -5.05 -11.14
CA THR A 156 -36.07 -5.76 -10.08
C THR A 156 -37.27 -4.95 -9.59
N SER A 157 -37.17 -3.62 -9.52
CA SER A 157 -38.30 -2.76 -9.15
C SER A 157 -39.42 -2.70 -10.21
N HIS A 158 -39.11 -2.95 -11.49
CA HIS A 158 -40.11 -3.00 -12.55
C HIS A 158 -40.86 -4.34 -12.60
N ASP A 159 -40.21 -5.46 -12.24
CA ASP A 159 -40.84 -6.80 -12.18
C ASP A 159 -41.70 -7.01 -10.92
N GLU A 160 -41.38 -6.33 -9.80
CA GLU A 160 -42.26 -6.31 -8.62
C GLU A 160 -43.34 -5.23 -8.76
N GLN A 161 -44.42 -5.52 -9.50
CA GLN A 161 -45.67 -4.78 -9.33
C GLN A 161 -46.13 -4.92 -7.87
N ARG A 162 -45.94 -3.89 -7.04
CA ARG A 162 -46.48 -3.82 -5.68
C ARG A 162 -47.19 -2.50 -5.43
N PRO A 163 -48.24 -2.54 -4.57
CA PRO A 163 -49.38 -1.63 -4.63
C PRO A 163 -49.02 -0.19 -4.25
N LEU A 164 -49.75 0.75 -4.85
CA LEU A 164 -49.71 2.22 -4.72
C LEU A 164 -49.86 2.80 -3.30
N MET A 165 -49.78 1.99 -2.23
CA MET A 165 -49.89 2.43 -0.83
C MET A 165 -48.86 1.75 0.08
N ALA A 166 -47.58 2.04 -0.15
CA ALA A 166 -46.54 1.90 0.87
C ALA A 166 -46.03 3.30 1.25
N THR A 167 -46.89 4.07 1.92
CA THR A 167 -46.58 5.34 2.56
C THR A 167 -45.67 5.08 3.76
N SER A 168 -44.38 4.86 3.50
CA SER A 168 -43.35 4.79 4.52
C SER A 168 -42.07 5.37 3.94
N THR A 169 -41.77 6.59 4.36
CA THR A 169 -40.60 7.43 4.07
C THR A 169 -39.28 6.85 4.60
N ALA A 170 -39.14 5.52 4.65
CA ALA A 170 -37.85 4.87 4.74
C ALA A 170 -37.37 4.60 3.31
N TRP A 171 -36.44 5.41 2.82
CA TRP A 171 -35.58 5.07 1.69
C TRP A 171 -34.91 3.71 1.97
N ARG A 172 -35.58 2.61 1.64
CA ARG A 172 -35.11 1.23 1.84
C ARG A 172 -34.05 0.92 0.80
N THR A 173 -32.89 1.54 0.95
CA THR A 173 -31.67 1.08 0.29
C THR A 173 -31.35 -0.34 0.80
N PRO A 174 -31.21 -1.34 -0.08
CA PRO A 174 -30.91 -2.71 0.35
C PRO A 174 -29.60 -2.78 1.13
N ALA A 175 -29.53 -3.68 2.11
CA ALA A 175 -28.37 -3.80 2.99
C ALA A 175 -27.06 -4.08 2.22
N SER A 176 -27.14 -4.72 1.04
CA SER A 176 -26.03 -4.93 0.10
C SER A 176 -25.51 -3.61 -0.49
N TYR A 177 -26.41 -2.73 -0.96
CA TYR A 177 -26.06 -1.42 -1.51
C TYR A 177 -25.33 -0.56 -0.48
N ARG A 178 -25.83 -0.52 0.77
CA ARG A 178 -25.16 0.22 1.84
C ARG A 178 -23.76 -0.31 2.13
N ARG A 179 -23.56 -1.64 2.15
CA ARG A 179 -22.22 -2.25 2.32
C ARG A 179 -21.29 -1.92 1.16
N PHE A 180 -21.81 -1.86 -0.06
CA PHE A 180 -21.04 -1.49 -1.24
C PHE A 180 -20.59 -0.02 -1.19
N VAL A 181 -21.47 0.92 -0.80
CA VAL A 181 -21.06 2.33 -0.61
C VAL A 181 -19.97 2.46 0.44
N TRP A 182 -20.10 1.76 1.58
CA TRP A 182 -19.04 1.73 2.60
C TRP A 182 -17.73 1.12 2.09
N PHE A 183 -17.80 0.11 1.22
CA PHE A 183 -16.64 -0.45 0.53
C PHE A 183 -15.99 0.56 -0.44
N CYS A 184 -16.78 1.37 -1.15
CA CYS A 184 -16.24 2.47 -1.96
C CYS A 184 -15.55 3.53 -1.08
N SER A 185 -16.11 3.84 0.09
CA SER A 185 -15.48 4.75 1.05
C SER A 185 -14.11 4.26 1.54
N THR A 186 -13.89 2.94 1.65
CA THR A 186 -12.58 2.41 2.08
C THR A 186 -11.51 2.59 0.99
N PHE A 187 -11.89 2.62 -0.28
CA PHE A 187 -10.96 3.02 -1.36
C PHE A 187 -10.59 4.49 -1.27
N LEU A 188 -11.56 5.38 -1.01
CA LEU A 188 -11.25 6.80 -0.84
C LEU A 188 -10.27 7.04 0.34
N LEU A 189 -10.45 6.33 1.46
CA LEU A 189 -9.53 6.40 2.60
C LEU A 189 -8.12 5.87 2.26
N TRP A 190 -8.03 4.83 1.44
CA TRP A 190 -6.74 4.34 0.93
C TRP A 190 -6.03 5.44 0.16
N TYR A 191 -6.71 6.04 -0.82
CA TYR A 191 -6.12 7.09 -1.65
C TYR A 191 -5.78 8.34 -0.87
N ALA A 192 -6.62 8.74 0.09
CA ALA A 192 -6.31 9.84 0.99
C ALA A 192 -4.97 9.62 1.71
N ALA A 193 -4.66 8.38 2.11
CA ALA A 193 -3.38 8.06 2.72
C ALA A 193 -2.19 8.14 1.74
N LEU A 194 -2.38 7.74 0.47
CA LEU A 194 -1.33 7.91 -0.56
C LEU A 194 -1.07 9.38 -0.85
N ALA A 195 -2.13 10.15 -1.12
CA ALA A 195 -2.04 11.56 -1.46
C ALA A 195 -1.48 12.39 -0.30
N ALA A 196 -1.91 12.12 0.93
CA ALA A 196 -1.35 12.78 2.12
C ALA A 196 0.14 12.45 2.31
N GLY A 197 0.54 11.21 2.02
CA GLY A 197 1.94 10.81 2.07
C GLY A 197 2.77 11.53 1.00
N GLU A 198 2.32 11.52 -0.25
CA GLU A 198 3.00 12.21 -1.35
C GLU A 198 3.13 13.71 -1.10
N TRP A 199 2.06 14.35 -0.62
CA TRP A 199 2.08 15.76 -0.24
C TRP A 199 3.05 16.05 0.91
N LEU A 200 3.08 15.19 1.93
CA LEU A 200 4.02 15.36 3.03
C LEU A 200 5.47 15.17 2.57
N ALA A 201 5.72 14.22 1.67
CA ALA A 201 7.04 14.00 1.09
C ALA A 201 7.51 15.19 0.23
N SER A 202 6.63 15.76 -0.60
CA SER A 202 6.98 16.94 -1.40
C SER A 202 7.32 18.12 -0.50
N VAL A 203 6.48 18.40 0.50
CA VAL A 203 6.74 19.48 1.48
C VAL A 203 8.05 19.24 2.22
N TYR A 204 8.31 18.01 2.67
CA TYR A 204 9.54 17.67 3.37
C TYR A 204 10.80 17.89 2.51
N ILE A 205 10.76 17.53 1.23
CA ILE A 205 11.89 17.71 0.31
C ILE A 205 12.12 19.19 0.00
N ASP A 206 11.05 19.96 -0.22
CA ASP A 206 11.14 21.38 -0.59
C ASP A 206 11.63 22.27 0.55
N THR A 207 11.52 21.81 1.80
CA THR A 207 11.87 22.57 3.00
C THR A 207 13.24 22.20 3.60
N LEU A 208 14.06 21.43 2.89
CA LEU A 208 15.43 21.11 3.31
C LEU A 208 16.32 22.37 3.36
N PRO A 209 17.29 22.46 4.31
CA PRO A 209 17.65 21.49 5.35
C PRO A 209 16.79 21.62 6.63
N HIS A 210 16.59 20.50 7.34
CA HIS A 210 15.75 20.43 8.54
C HIS A 210 16.59 20.45 9.81
N THR A 211 16.06 21.04 10.89
CA THR A 211 16.61 20.80 12.23
C THR A 211 16.04 19.52 12.83
N THR A 212 16.68 18.98 13.87
CA THR A 212 16.18 17.78 14.59
C THR A 212 14.72 17.91 15.05
N SER A 213 14.28 19.10 15.47
CA SER A 213 12.88 19.31 15.89
C SER A 213 11.89 19.21 14.72
N ASP A 214 12.29 19.69 13.55
CA ASP A 214 11.46 19.67 12.35
C ASP A 214 11.27 18.23 11.88
N GLU A 215 12.35 17.44 11.87
CA GLU A 215 12.30 16.01 11.54
C GLU A 215 11.32 15.24 12.42
N PHE A 216 11.38 15.44 13.74
CA PHE A 216 10.42 14.82 14.66
C PHE A 216 8.98 15.26 14.37
N PHE A 217 8.76 16.53 14.08
CA PHE A 217 7.42 17.03 13.75
C PHE A 217 6.85 16.34 12.51
N TYR A 218 7.62 16.24 11.42
CA TYR A 218 7.20 15.53 10.20
C TYR A 218 6.93 14.04 10.46
N VAL A 219 7.83 13.36 11.19
CA VAL A 219 7.68 11.94 11.55
C VAL A 219 6.39 11.74 12.35
N TYR A 220 6.19 12.46 13.46
CA TYR A 220 5.03 12.24 14.32
C TYR A 220 3.71 12.67 13.67
N THR A 221 3.72 13.72 12.84
CA THR A 221 2.56 14.12 12.05
C THR A 221 2.14 13.01 11.09
N TRP A 222 3.09 12.42 10.37
CA TRP A 222 2.82 11.28 9.50
C TRP A 222 2.27 10.07 10.28
N ILE A 223 2.92 9.73 11.39
CA ILE A 223 2.50 8.64 12.27
C ILE A 223 1.05 8.87 12.70
N ALA A 224 0.69 10.09 13.11
CA ALA A 224 -0.67 10.42 13.53
C ALA A 224 -1.68 10.26 12.38
N ILE A 225 -1.40 10.87 11.21
CA ILE A 225 -2.28 10.82 10.03
C ILE A 225 -2.55 9.38 9.60
N VAL A 226 -1.50 8.56 9.43
CA VAL A 226 -1.66 7.17 9.00
C VAL A 226 -2.42 6.33 10.01
N ASN A 227 -2.16 6.51 11.31
CA ASN A 227 -2.88 5.75 12.32
C ASN A 227 -4.36 6.15 12.38
N ILE A 228 -4.70 7.44 12.25
CA ILE A 228 -6.09 7.91 12.18
C ILE A 228 -6.80 7.31 10.96
N LEU A 229 -6.17 7.36 9.79
CA LEU A 229 -6.74 6.79 8.56
C LEU A 229 -6.87 5.26 8.65
N SER A 230 -5.87 4.58 9.24
CA SER A 230 -5.92 3.13 9.47
C SER A 230 -7.02 2.74 10.44
N LEU A 231 -7.28 3.53 11.48
CA LEU A 231 -8.37 3.31 12.43
C LEU A 231 -9.73 3.53 11.75
N ALA A 232 -9.88 4.61 10.99
CA ALA A 232 -11.08 4.90 10.23
C ALA A 232 -11.39 3.78 9.22
N ALA A 233 -10.41 3.39 8.40
CA ALA A 233 -10.58 2.31 7.43
C ALA A 233 -10.85 0.97 8.11
N GLY A 234 -10.14 0.66 9.20
CA GLY A 234 -10.38 -0.55 10.00
C GLY A 234 -11.79 -0.61 10.56
N TRP A 235 -12.32 0.51 11.06
CA TRP A 235 -13.69 0.61 11.53
C TRP A 235 -14.71 0.43 10.40
N VAL A 236 -14.52 1.07 9.24
CA VAL A 236 -15.43 0.90 8.10
C VAL A 236 -15.46 -0.55 7.62
N VAL A 237 -14.30 -1.18 7.44
CA VAL A 237 -14.22 -2.56 6.96
C VAL A 237 -14.79 -3.55 7.98
N SER A 238 -14.46 -3.39 9.26
CA SER A 238 -14.90 -4.30 10.32
C SER A 238 -16.39 -4.14 10.65
N ALA A 239 -16.84 -2.91 10.92
CA ALA A 239 -18.19 -2.65 11.41
C ALA A 239 -19.23 -2.61 10.28
N LYS A 240 -18.90 -2.01 9.13
CA LYS A 240 -19.86 -1.78 8.04
C LYS A 240 -19.79 -2.84 6.95
N VAL A 241 -18.59 -3.12 6.43
CA VAL A 241 -18.41 -4.09 5.33
C VAL A 241 -18.46 -5.53 5.84
N ARG A 242 -17.96 -5.77 7.07
CA ARG A 242 -17.88 -7.08 7.74
C ARG A 242 -17.11 -8.13 6.92
N SER A 243 -16.06 -7.70 6.23
CA SER A 243 -15.23 -8.60 5.40
C SER A 243 -13.84 -8.78 6.02
N TRP A 244 -13.63 -9.98 6.56
CA TRP A 244 -12.36 -10.35 7.17
C TRP A 244 -11.18 -10.39 6.17
N PRO A 245 -11.31 -10.99 4.97
CA PRO A 245 -10.23 -11.00 3.97
C PRO A 245 -9.83 -9.59 3.53
N LEU A 246 -10.81 -8.69 3.43
CA LEU A 246 -10.59 -7.31 3.04
C LEU A 246 -9.84 -6.55 4.14
N GLN A 247 -10.20 -6.75 5.40
CA GLN A 247 -9.49 -6.17 6.54
C GLN A 247 -8.00 -6.55 6.53
N TYR A 248 -7.69 -7.80 6.17
CA TYR A 248 -6.33 -8.29 6.04
C TYR A 248 -5.50 -7.48 5.03
N VAL A 249 -6.08 -7.20 3.85
CA VAL A 249 -5.44 -6.42 2.78
C VAL A 249 -5.25 -4.96 3.19
N TYR A 250 -6.27 -4.32 3.77
CA TYR A 250 -6.16 -2.93 4.23
C TYR A 250 -5.15 -2.76 5.37
N THR A 251 -5.13 -3.68 6.33
CA THR A 251 -4.14 -3.64 7.41
C THR A 251 -2.72 -3.76 6.86
N LEU A 252 -2.47 -4.63 5.87
CA LEU A 252 -1.17 -4.69 5.21
C LEU A 252 -0.83 -3.38 4.48
N TYR A 253 -1.80 -2.80 3.78
CA TYR A 253 -1.63 -1.54 3.07
C TYR A 253 -1.17 -0.43 4.02
N PHE A 254 -1.91 -0.16 5.09
CA PHE A 254 -1.55 0.89 6.05
C PHE A 254 -0.22 0.62 6.76
N PHE A 255 0.09 -0.65 7.09
CA PHE A 255 1.41 -0.96 7.64
C PHE A 255 2.53 -0.72 6.63
N THR A 256 2.36 -1.10 5.36
CA THR A 256 3.39 -0.90 4.34
C THR A 256 3.61 0.60 4.09
N THR A 257 2.53 1.37 3.99
CA THR A 257 2.57 2.83 3.84
C THR A 257 3.23 3.49 5.06
N TYR A 258 2.87 3.08 6.27
CA TYR A 258 3.52 3.56 7.49
C TYR A 258 5.05 3.36 7.45
N PHE A 259 5.49 2.11 7.25
CA PHE A 259 6.91 1.78 7.35
C PHE A 259 7.72 2.38 6.23
N ILE A 260 7.20 2.44 5.00
CA ILE A 260 8.01 2.90 3.89
C ILE A 260 8.35 4.39 4.00
N PHE A 261 7.40 5.21 4.46
CA PHE A 261 7.66 6.61 4.76
C PHE A 261 8.63 6.76 5.93
N TYR A 262 8.44 5.97 7.00
CA TYR A 262 9.39 5.91 8.11
C TYR A 262 10.82 5.56 7.65
N ARG A 263 10.99 4.62 6.71
CA ARG A 263 12.31 4.27 6.17
C ARG A 263 12.89 5.35 5.27
N ASN A 264 12.10 6.01 4.43
CA ASN A 264 12.63 7.04 3.56
C ASN A 264 13.18 8.22 4.36
N LEU A 265 12.56 8.57 5.49
CA LEU A 265 13.11 9.56 6.43
C LEU A 265 14.54 9.23 6.89
N PHE A 266 14.95 7.94 6.93
CA PHE A 266 16.33 7.57 7.23
C PHE A 266 17.36 7.97 6.15
N ALA A 267 16.92 8.30 4.94
CA ALA A 267 17.83 8.73 3.87
C ALA A 267 18.47 10.10 4.14
N ARG A 268 17.94 10.89 5.08
CA ARG A 268 18.45 12.24 5.38
C ARG A 268 18.73 12.46 6.86
N LEU A 269 19.18 11.41 7.54
CA LEU A 269 19.58 11.52 8.93
C LEU A 269 20.90 12.26 9.09
N GLU A 270 20.91 13.25 9.99
CA GLU A 270 22.12 13.98 10.38
C GLU A 270 22.88 13.28 11.52
N ASN A 271 22.17 12.64 12.47
CA ASN A 271 22.77 12.07 13.69
C ASN A 271 22.43 10.58 13.90
N PRO A 272 23.44 9.68 14.02
CA PRO A 272 23.22 8.25 14.22
C PRO A 272 22.57 7.89 15.57
N GLU A 273 22.80 8.67 16.62
CA GLU A 273 22.26 8.39 17.96
C GLU A 273 20.73 8.48 18.01
N GLN A 274 20.15 9.40 17.23
CA GLN A 274 18.70 9.61 17.14
C GLN A 274 18.00 8.38 16.53
N VAL A 275 18.64 7.77 15.54
CA VAL A 275 18.15 6.54 14.90
C VAL A 275 18.13 5.40 15.89
N VAL A 276 19.22 5.23 16.64
CA VAL A 276 19.35 4.15 17.62
C VAL A 276 18.28 4.31 18.69
N LEU A 277 18.03 5.52 19.18
CA LEU A 277 17.00 5.77 20.19
C LEU A 277 15.58 5.52 19.66
N LEU A 278 15.25 6.04 18.47
CA LEU A 278 13.95 5.87 17.84
C LEU A 278 13.69 4.38 17.50
N GLN A 279 14.72 3.69 17.05
CA GLN A 279 14.66 2.28 16.70
C GLN A 279 14.58 1.36 17.92
N ALA A 280 15.35 1.66 18.97
CA ALA A 280 15.32 0.91 20.22
C ALA A 280 13.95 1.08 20.89
N SER A 281 13.41 2.31 20.94
CA SER A 281 12.08 2.57 21.49
C SER A 281 10.98 1.86 20.68
N ALA A 282 11.05 1.86 19.35
CA ALA A 282 10.12 1.09 18.51
C ALA A 282 10.23 -0.42 18.75
N SER A 283 11.44 -0.98 18.80
CA SER A 283 11.70 -2.41 18.98
C SER A 283 11.23 -2.90 20.36
N VAL A 284 11.56 -2.15 21.42
CA VAL A 284 11.11 -2.41 22.80
C VAL A 284 9.60 -2.24 22.93
N GLY A 285 9.06 -1.18 22.32
CA GLY A 285 7.62 -0.91 22.29
C GLY A 285 6.84 -2.10 21.71
N ILE A 286 7.25 -2.64 20.56
CA ILE A 286 6.60 -3.81 19.96
C ILE A 286 6.74 -5.04 20.86
N ALA A 287 7.94 -5.28 21.40
CA ALA A 287 8.24 -6.43 22.25
C ALA A 287 7.38 -6.47 23.52
N LEU A 288 7.03 -5.31 24.08
CA LEU A 288 6.23 -5.20 25.30
C LEU A 288 4.74 -5.04 25.01
N VAL A 289 4.37 -4.12 24.10
CA VAL A 289 2.98 -3.70 23.89
C VAL A 289 2.14 -4.84 23.30
N TYR A 290 2.64 -5.59 22.33
CA TYR A 290 1.84 -6.65 21.70
C TYR A 290 1.48 -7.79 22.67
N PRO A 291 2.44 -8.39 23.41
CA PRO A 291 2.11 -9.34 24.46
C PRO A 291 1.20 -8.74 25.53
N LEU A 292 1.51 -7.54 26.03
CA LEU A 292 0.70 -6.90 27.06
C LEU A 292 -0.75 -6.69 26.60
N ARG A 293 -0.96 -6.25 25.36
CA ARG A 293 -2.30 -6.10 24.77
C ARG A 293 -3.07 -7.42 24.64
N MET A 294 -2.39 -8.55 24.53
CA MET A 294 -3.02 -9.87 24.51
C MET A 294 -3.37 -10.39 25.91
N ALA A 295 -2.87 -9.77 26.98
CA ALA A 295 -3.16 -10.18 28.34
C ALA A 295 -4.66 -10.09 28.64
N ARG A 296 -5.18 -11.08 29.38
CA ARG A 296 -6.62 -11.18 29.68
C ARG A 296 -7.16 -9.94 30.40
N TRP A 297 -6.38 -9.35 31.31
CA TRP A 297 -6.79 -8.16 32.04
C TRP A 297 -6.95 -6.94 31.11
N VAL A 298 -6.06 -6.76 30.13
CA VAL A 298 -6.19 -5.68 29.12
C VAL A 298 -7.44 -5.91 28.27
N TYR A 299 -7.67 -7.16 27.85
CA TYR A 299 -8.90 -7.51 27.15
C TYR A 299 -10.15 -7.20 27.99
N CYS A 300 -10.17 -7.55 29.27
CA CYS A 300 -11.32 -7.25 30.15
C CYS A 300 -11.59 -5.75 30.25
N ILE A 301 -10.54 -4.94 30.43
CA ILE A 301 -10.66 -3.48 30.46
C ILE A 301 -11.21 -2.96 29.13
N LEU A 302 -10.65 -3.42 28.00
CA LEU A 302 -11.03 -2.94 26.69
C LEU A 302 -12.44 -3.40 26.29
N ALA A 303 -12.81 -4.63 26.63
CA ALA A 303 -14.15 -5.17 26.43
C ALA A 303 -15.20 -4.41 27.26
N PHE A 304 -14.84 -3.99 28.48
CA PHE A 304 -15.68 -3.13 29.31
C PHE A 304 -15.84 -1.72 28.71
N VAL A 305 -14.73 -1.07 28.35
CA VAL A 305 -14.73 0.31 27.80
C VAL A 305 -15.44 0.37 26.46
N CYS A 306 -15.15 -0.55 25.55
CA CYS A 306 -15.74 -0.59 24.21
C CYS A 306 -17.12 -1.28 24.17
N ARG A 307 -17.62 -1.78 25.32
CA ARG A 307 -18.89 -2.53 25.43
C ARG A 307 -19.00 -3.65 24.41
N TRP A 308 -17.94 -4.46 24.27
CA TRP A 308 -17.91 -5.54 23.29
C TRP A 308 -18.84 -6.70 23.60
N GLY A 309 -19.31 -6.84 24.85
CA GLY A 309 -20.24 -7.89 25.25
C GLY A 309 -19.75 -9.29 24.87
N ASP A 310 -20.69 -10.18 24.51
CA ASP A 310 -20.41 -11.53 24.02
C ASP A 310 -20.12 -11.58 22.50
N ASP A 311 -20.28 -10.45 21.79
CA ASP A 311 -20.12 -10.38 20.33
C ASP A 311 -18.66 -10.55 19.87
N TYR A 312 -17.69 -10.28 20.74
CA TYR A 312 -16.27 -10.34 20.41
C TYR A 312 -15.43 -11.09 21.44
N PRO A 313 -15.39 -12.44 21.37
CA PRO A 313 -14.73 -13.26 22.38
C PRO A 313 -13.21 -13.07 22.39
N TYR A 314 -12.59 -13.35 23.55
CA TYR A 314 -11.14 -13.23 23.77
C TYR A 314 -10.29 -13.92 22.70
N GLU A 315 -10.70 -15.11 22.26
CA GLU A 315 -9.97 -15.85 21.23
C GLU A 315 -9.95 -15.12 19.88
N ALA A 316 -11.07 -14.50 19.50
CA ALA A 316 -11.15 -13.70 18.28
C ALA A 316 -10.27 -12.45 18.38
N TYR A 317 -10.26 -11.79 19.54
CA TYR A 317 -9.39 -10.65 19.82
C TYR A 317 -7.90 -10.99 19.72
N VAL A 318 -7.45 -12.07 20.39
CA VAL A 318 -6.05 -12.51 20.35
C VAL A 318 -5.64 -12.93 18.94
N ARG A 319 -6.51 -13.66 18.21
CA ARG A 319 -6.25 -14.03 16.83
C ARG A 319 -6.15 -12.80 15.92
N HIS A 320 -6.99 -11.79 16.12
CA HIS A 320 -6.92 -10.52 15.40
C HIS A 320 -5.59 -9.79 15.64
N LEU A 321 -5.14 -9.68 16.90
CA LEU A 321 -3.83 -9.11 17.23
C LEU A 321 -2.67 -9.92 16.62
N GLY A 322 -2.76 -11.25 16.63
CA GLY A 322 -1.77 -12.13 16.01
C GLY A 322 -1.65 -11.90 14.50
N ARG A 323 -2.78 -11.75 13.80
CA ARG A 323 -2.83 -11.42 12.37
C ARG A 323 -2.26 -10.03 12.09
N ALA A 324 -2.61 -9.02 12.89
CA ALA A 324 -2.04 -7.69 12.76
C ALA A 324 -0.51 -7.72 12.93
N PHE A 325 0.00 -8.45 13.92
CA PHE A 325 1.44 -8.62 14.10
C PHE A 325 2.12 -9.38 12.95
N PHE A 326 1.47 -10.40 12.39
CA PHE A 326 1.96 -11.08 11.18
C PHE A 326 2.14 -10.11 10.01
N LEU A 327 1.09 -9.34 9.73
CA LEU A 327 1.06 -8.36 8.65
C LEU A 327 2.09 -7.25 8.86
N ARG A 328 2.20 -6.75 10.09
CA ARG A 328 3.22 -5.78 10.50
C ARG A 328 4.62 -6.28 10.15
N ASN A 329 4.98 -7.48 10.59
CA ASN A 329 6.29 -8.06 10.28
C ASN A 329 6.52 -8.21 8.77
N LYS A 330 5.49 -8.53 8.00
CA LYS A 330 5.62 -8.65 6.53
C LYS A 330 5.87 -7.29 5.87
N ALA A 331 5.17 -6.26 6.31
CA ALA A 331 5.39 -4.89 5.88
C ALA A 331 6.79 -4.39 6.28
N GLU A 332 7.23 -4.60 7.53
CA GLU A 332 8.58 -4.22 8.03
C GLU A 332 9.68 -4.82 7.14
N ASN A 333 9.64 -6.13 6.91
CA ASN A 333 10.67 -6.81 6.11
C ASN A 333 10.65 -6.38 4.64
N ALA A 334 9.46 -6.19 4.04
CA ALA A 334 9.36 -5.79 2.64
C ALA A 334 9.84 -4.35 2.41
N THR A 335 9.51 -3.45 3.33
CA THR A 335 9.86 -2.03 3.23
C THR A 335 11.34 -1.78 3.47
N VAL A 336 11.96 -2.45 4.45
CA VAL A 336 13.41 -2.32 4.67
C VAL A 336 14.22 -2.92 3.52
N LEU A 337 13.85 -4.13 3.08
CA LEU A 337 14.53 -4.78 1.94
C LEU A 337 14.40 -3.91 0.68
N GLY A 338 13.20 -3.39 0.40
CA GLY A 338 12.97 -2.48 -0.73
C GLY A 338 13.80 -1.22 -0.63
N PHE A 339 13.81 -0.59 0.54
CA PHE A 339 14.57 0.63 0.80
C PHE A 339 16.07 0.44 0.58
N VAL A 340 16.69 -0.58 1.20
CA VAL A 340 18.13 -0.84 1.05
C VAL A 340 18.49 -1.12 -0.42
N CYS A 341 17.68 -1.90 -1.13
CA CYS A 341 17.92 -2.23 -2.53
C CYS A 341 17.82 -1.00 -3.43
N TRP A 342 16.73 -0.22 -3.36
CA TRP A 342 16.58 0.93 -4.25
C TRP A 342 17.49 2.09 -3.88
N VAL A 343 17.85 2.28 -2.61
CA VAL A 343 18.77 3.37 -2.21
C VAL A 343 20.13 3.11 -2.86
N THR A 344 20.58 1.86 -2.84
CA THR A 344 21.81 1.43 -3.52
C THR A 344 21.73 1.66 -5.03
N ILE A 345 20.65 1.21 -5.66
CA ILE A 345 20.49 1.27 -7.12
C ILE A 345 20.27 2.69 -7.62
N LEU A 346 19.54 3.53 -6.90
CA LEU A 346 19.26 4.91 -7.32
C LEU A 346 20.41 5.85 -6.98
N HIS A 347 21.24 5.51 -5.98
CA HIS A 347 22.45 6.27 -5.69
C HIS A 347 23.55 6.03 -6.73
N TYR A 348 23.81 4.78 -7.12
CA TYR A 348 24.89 4.42 -8.06
C TYR A 348 24.43 4.20 -9.50
N GLY A 349 23.13 4.07 -9.74
CA GLY A 349 22.59 3.69 -11.03
C GLY A 349 22.32 4.88 -11.97
N PRO A 350 21.88 4.57 -13.21
CA PRO A 350 21.68 5.57 -14.27
C PRO A 350 20.57 6.56 -13.95
N ASN A 351 19.61 6.17 -13.12
CA ASN A 351 18.47 7.02 -12.74
C ASN A 351 18.80 8.03 -11.64
N ARG A 352 20.04 8.08 -11.14
CA ARG A 352 20.48 9.00 -10.07
C ARG A 352 20.06 10.46 -10.34
N LEU A 353 20.09 10.87 -11.62
CA LEU A 353 19.78 12.25 -11.96
C LEU A 353 18.32 12.62 -11.68
N HIS A 354 17.40 11.68 -11.88
CA HIS A 354 15.96 11.88 -11.71
C HIS A 354 15.47 11.66 -10.26
N TYR A 355 16.34 11.18 -9.39
CA TYR A 355 16.06 10.99 -7.96
C TYR A 355 17.00 11.83 -7.09
N PRO A 356 16.80 13.16 -7.03
CA PRO A 356 17.65 14.06 -6.24
C PRO A 356 17.71 13.63 -4.77
N TYR A 357 16.61 13.05 -4.26
CA TYR A 357 16.50 12.56 -2.90
C TYR A 357 17.61 11.56 -2.51
N PHE A 358 18.02 10.67 -3.44
CA PHE A 358 19.03 9.61 -3.19
C PHE A 358 20.45 9.96 -3.66
N ARG A 359 20.71 11.22 -4.00
CA ARG A 359 22.06 11.64 -4.44
C ARG A 359 23.05 11.84 -3.30
N PHE A 360 22.56 12.13 -2.09
CA PHE A 360 23.40 12.42 -0.91
C PHE A 360 24.44 13.52 -1.18
N GLU A 361 24.05 14.56 -1.93
CA GLU A 361 24.89 15.75 -2.16
C GLU A 361 24.94 16.62 -0.89
N GLN A 362 26.05 17.33 -0.69
CA GLN A 362 26.27 18.22 0.44
C GLN A 362 25.43 19.48 0.30
N TYR A 363 24.61 19.79 1.31
CA TYR A 363 23.81 21.01 1.37
C TYR A 363 24.38 21.93 2.44
N GLY A 364 25.17 22.93 2.01
CA GLY A 364 25.86 23.83 2.95
C GLY A 364 26.83 23.07 3.86
N ASP A 365 26.66 23.23 5.18
CA ASP A 365 27.51 22.59 6.19
C ASP A 365 27.09 21.15 6.56
N VAL A 366 25.94 20.67 6.06
CA VAL A 366 25.41 19.33 6.38
C VAL A 366 25.70 18.36 5.23
N SER A 367 26.45 17.30 5.54
CA SER A 367 26.79 16.22 4.61
C SER A 367 26.03 14.94 4.97
N TYR A 368 25.05 14.57 4.14
CA TYR A 368 24.35 13.29 4.28
C TYR A 368 25.21 12.17 3.68
N GLU A 369 25.52 11.13 4.46
CA GLU A 369 26.34 10.02 3.99
C GLU A 369 25.51 8.78 3.62
N TYR A 370 25.67 8.30 2.38
CA TYR A 370 25.10 7.03 1.93
C TYR A 370 25.47 5.84 2.84
N SER A 371 26.75 5.74 3.21
CA SER A 371 27.29 4.67 4.07
C SER A 371 26.61 4.65 5.44
N LEU A 372 26.27 5.81 5.98
CA LEU A 372 25.58 5.92 7.26
C LEU A 372 24.14 5.41 7.15
N THR A 373 23.38 5.90 6.16
CA THR A 373 21.99 5.50 5.92
C THR A 373 21.84 3.98 5.74
N VAL A 374 22.69 3.37 4.92
CA VAL A 374 22.60 1.92 4.67
C VAL A 374 22.95 1.11 5.91
N ARG A 375 24.04 1.46 6.62
CA ARG A 375 24.42 0.78 7.87
C ARG A 375 23.34 0.91 8.93
N ALA A 376 22.83 2.13 9.15
CA ALA A 376 21.76 2.40 10.10
C ALA A 376 20.49 1.59 9.78
N SER A 377 20.11 1.52 8.51
CA SER A 377 18.94 0.75 8.05
C SER A 377 19.12 -0.75 8.28
N ILE A 378 20.32 -1.30 8.04
CA ILE A 378 20.62 -2.72 8.29
C ILE A 378 20.59 -3.03 9.79
N TYR A 379 21.21 -2.19 10.63
CA TYR A 379 21.17 -2.39 12.07
C TYR A 379 19.75 -2.30 12.63
N ALA A 380 18.95 -1.34 12.16
CA ALA A 380 17.54 -1.23 12.49
C ALA A 380 16.76 -2.48 12.07
N TRP A 381 17.03 -3.02 10.88
CA TRP A 381 16.40 -4.25 10.42
C TRP A 381 16.72 -5.45 11.31
N MET A 382 17.99 -5.58 11.70
CA MET A 382 18.44 -6.65 12.58
C MET A 382 17.77 -6.57 13.96
N SER A 383 17.63 -5.36 14.53
CA SER A 383 16.96 -5.19 15.81
C SER A 383 15.47 -5.58 15.75
N GLU A 384 14.78 -5.20 14.68
CA GLU A 384 13.39 -5.58 14.43
C GLU A 384 13.22 -7.09 14.25
N PHE A 385 14.15 -7.73 13.55
CA PHE A 385 14.11 -9.18 13.37
C PHE A 385 14.22 -9.89 14.71
N VAL A 386 15.15 -9.46 15.58
CA VAL A 386 15.31 -10.00 16.94
C VAL A 386 14.05 -9.76 17.76
N ALA A 387 13.53 -8.53 17.80
CA ALA A 387 12.29 -8.21 18.51
C ALA A 387 11.10 -9.06 18.03
N SER A 388 10.97 -9.24 16.71
CA SER A 388 9.92 -10.10 16.12
C SER A 388 10.03 -11.55 16.57
N ARG A 389 11.26 -12.10 16.65
CA ARG A 389 11.50 -13.46 17.15
C ARG A 389 11.13 -13.61 18.63
N ILE A 390 11.47 -12.62 19.46
CA ILE A 390 11.10 -12.58 20.87
C ILE A 390 9.58 -12.58 21.03
N VAL A 391 8.86 -11.70 20.33
CA VAL A 391 7.38 -11.64 20.39
C VAL A 391 6.75 -12.96 19.92
N ARG A 392 7.24 -13.55 18.83
CA ARG A 392 6.76 -14.86 18.35
C ARG A 392 6.99 -15.98 19.37
N PHE A 393 8.10 -15.92 20.10
CA PHE A 393 8.39 -16.87 21.17
C PHE A 393 7.40 -16.69 22.33
N ILE A 394 7.15 -15.45 22.75
CA ILE A 394 6.15 -15.13 23.78
C ILE A 394 4.76 -15.59 23.36
N PHE A 395 4.33 -15.32 22.13
CA PHE A 395 3.00 -15.74 21.64
C PHE A 395 2.81 -17.25 21.66
N ARG A 396 3.84 -18.02 21.28
CA ARG A 396 3.79 -19.49 21.33
C ARG A 396 3.79 -20.03 22.74
N ARG A 397 4.62 -19.48 23.64
CA ARG A 397 4.81 -20.00 25.00
C ARG A 397 3.69 -19.58 25.96
N VAL A 398 3.31 -18.30 25.93
CA VAL A 398 2.35 -17.72 26.88
C VAL A 398 0.92 -17.88 26.37
N TYR A 399 0.67 -17.55 25.10
CA TYR A 399 -0.69 -17.50 24.53
C TYR A 399 -1.05 -18.73 23.69
N LYS A 400 -0.14 -19.71 23.55
CA LYS A 400 -0.30 -20.93 22.74
C LYS A 400 -0.73 -20.63 21.28
N LEU A 401 -0.38 -19.45 20.76
CA LEU A 401 -0.78 -18.98 19.45
C LEU A 401 0.36 -19.16 18.44
N ASN A 402 0.12 -19.95 17.38
CA ASN A 402 1.04 -20.06 16.25
C ASN A 402 0.59 -19.17 15.09
N ILE A 403 1.04 -17.92 15.14
CA ILE A 403 0.75 -16.88 14.14
C ILE A 403 1.01 -17.34 12.70
N SER A 404 2.08 -18.12 12.50
CA SER A 404 2.48 -18.57 11.17
C SER A 404 1.57 -19.68 10.64
N ALA A 405 1.03 -20.52 11.52
CA ALA A 405 0.06 -21.54 11.13
C ALA A 405 -1.32 -20.91 10.85
N ASP A 406 -1.75 -19.98 11.69
CA ASP A 406 -3.01 -19.24 11.50
C ASP A 406 -3.04 -18.50 10.16
N ALA A 407 -1.93 -17.85 9.79
CA ALA A 407 -1.83 -17.19 8.48
C ALA A 407 -1.94 -18.17 7.30
N VAL A 408 -1.37 -19.38 7.42
CA VAL A 408 -1.47 -20.40 6.36
C VAL A 408 -2.90 -20.90 6.23
N HIS A 409 -3.57 -21.15 7.36
CA HIS A 409 -4.99 -21.52 7.36
C HIS A 409 -5.85 -20.45 6.68
N ASP A 410 -5.58 -19.18 6.98
CA ASP A 410 -6.28 -18.06 6.35
C ASP A 410 -6.02 -18.00 4.83
N PHE A 411 -4.81 -18.29 4.36
CA PHE A 411 -4.48 -18.34 2.93
C PHE A 411 -5.16 -19.51 2.22
N CYS A 412 -5.24 -20.68 2.85
CA CYS A 412 -5.98 -21.82 2.30
C CYS A 412 -7.47 -21.52 2.19
N ARG A 413 -8.03 -20.79 3.16
CA ARG A 413 -9.45 -20.40 3.16
C ARG A 413 -9.76 -19.31 2.13
N TYR A 414 -8.86 -18.34 1.96
CA TYR A 414 -9.04 -17.20 1.05
C TYR A 414 -7.81 -16.99 0.17
N PRO A 415 -7.63 -17.80 -0.90
CA PRO A 415 -6.41 -17.77 -1.71
C PRO A 415 -6.21 -16.45 -2.46
N HIS A 416 -7.28 -15.72 -2.75
CA HIS A 416 -7.22 -14.41 -3.41
C HIS A 416 -6.48 -13.34 -2.58
N VAL A 417 -6.41 -13.51 -1.26
CA VAL A 417 -5.71 -12.58 -0.36
C VAL A 417 -4.21 -12.56 -0.64
N VAL A 418 -3.61 -13.71 -0.97
CA VAL A 418 -2.16 -13.82 -1.23
C VAL A 418 -1.76 -12.94 -2.43
N ALA A 419 -2.51 -13.02 -3.52
CA ALA A 419 -2.27 -12.19 -4.70
C ALA A 419 -2.49 -10.70 -4.41
N ALA A 420 -3.54 -10.37 -3.66
CA ALA A 420 -3.80 -9.00 -3.24
C ALA A 420 -2.66 -8.45 -2.36
N MET A 421 -2.12 -9.24 -1.44
CA MET A 421 -1.00 -8.84 -0.59
C MET A 421 0.26 -8.51 -1.40
N VAL A 422 0.60 -9.37 -2.37
CA VAL A 422 1.74 -9.13 -3.27
C VAL A 422 1.56 -7.81 -4.02
N LEU A 423 0.39 -7.59 -4.62
CA LEU A 423 0.09 -6.38 -5.37
C LEU A 423 0.03 -5.13 -4.50
N VAL A 424 -0.46 -5.22 -3.26
CA VAL A 424 -0.42 -4.12 -2.29
C VAL A 424 1.00 -3.70 -2.02
N THR A 425 1.87 -4.67 -1.71
CA THR A 425 3.28 -4.37 -1.42
C THR A 425 3.96 -3.76 -2.63
N ILE A 426 3.75 -4.28 -3.85
CA ILE A 426 4.31 -3.69 -5.07
C ILE A 426 3.80 -2.25 -5.24
N HIS A 427 2.50 -2.03 -5.22
CA HIS A 427 1.90 -0.74 -5.51
C HIS A 427 2.33 0.35 -4.52
N VAL A 428 2.34 0.05 -3.22
CA VAL A 428 2.79 1.01 -2.19
C VAL A 428 4.26 1.38 -2.37
N LEU A 429 5.11 0.39 -2.65
CA LEU A 429 6.54 0.60 -2.89
C LEU A 429 6.80 1.35 -4.20
N GLN A 430 6.02 1.12 -5.26
CA GLN A 430 6.11 1.93 -6.49
C GLN A 430 5.65 3.36 -6.24
N ASN A 431 4.56 3.56 -5.49
CA ASN A 431 3.99 4.89 -5.24
C ASN A 431 4.99 5.82 -4.56
N ILE A 432 5.75 5.34 -3.58
CA ILE A 432 6.74 6.20 -2.89
C ILE A 432 7.89 6.60 -3.82
N LEU A 433 8.40 5.68 -4.65
CA LEU A 433 9.41 6.00 -5.66
C LEU A 433 8.85 6.96 -6.71
N PHE A 434 7.60 6.76 -7.09
CA PHE A 434 6.91 7.64 -8.02
C PHE A 434 6.74 9.04 -7.44
N ALA A 435 6.48 9.19 -6.14
CA ALA A 435 6.38 10.50 -5.47
C ALA A 435 7.73 11.25 -5.38
N MET A 436 8.85 10.52 -5.37
CA MET A 436 10.20 11.11 -5.22
C MET A 436 10.92 11.39 -6.54
N ILE A 437 10.32 11.04 -7.68
CA ILE A 437 10.94 11.28 -9.00
C ILE A 437 10.78 12.75 -9.40
N ARG A 438 11.84 13.34 -9.95
CA ARG A 438 11.79 14.66 -10.57
C ARG A 438 11.49 14.51 -12.06
N LEU A 439 10.36 15.07 -12.49
CA LEU A 439 9.91 15.02 -13.88
C LEU A 439 10.25 16.35 -14.57
N ASP A 440 11.24 16.30 -15.46
CA ASP A 440 11.56 17.40 -16.36
C ASP A 440 11.60 16.85 -17.79
N PHE A 441 10.56 17.13 -18.57
CA PHE A 441 10.38 16.56 -19.90
C PHE A 441 10.96 17.47 -20.98
N GLY A 442 11.53 16.83 -22.00
CA GLY A 442 12.17 17.51 -23.13
C GLY A 442 11.38 17.52 -24.41
#